data_AF-A0A2S6AZH2-F1
#
_entry.id   AF-A0A2S6AZH2-F1
#
_cell.length_a   1.000
_cell.length_b   1.000
_cell.length_c   1.000
_cell.angle_alpha   90.00
_cell.angle_beta   90.00
_cell.angle_gamma   90.00
#
_symmetry.space_group_name_H-M   'P 1'
#
loop_
_entity.id
_entity.type
_entity.pdbx_description
1 polymer ?
#
loop_
_entity_poly.entity_id
_entity_poly.type
_entity_poly.pdbx_seq_one_letter_code
_entity_poly.pdbx_strand_id
1 'polypeptide(L)'
;EEFVLDITIRYWTAARKAGLPVDEDFGAFYRAVEWMGLQRHLKVAGIFARLTLRDGKPKYLADTPRFIAYIRATAGRYMEL
;
A
#
# COMPACT_ATOMS: atom_id res chain seq x y z
N GLU A 1 -5.96 -8.61 6.18
CA GLU A 1 -5.35 -8.93 4.88
C GLU A 1 -6.31 -9.65 3.95
N GLU A 2 -7.12 -10.59 4.45
CA GLU A 2 -8.13 -11.32 3.66
C GLU A 2 -9.00 -10.44 2.76
N PHE A 3 -9.50 -9.32 3.27
CA PHE A 3 -10.27 -8.36 2.47
C PHE A 3 -9.48 -7.77 1.29
N VAL A 4 -8.22 -7.39 1.50
CA VAL A 4 -7.36 -6.79 0.45
C VAL A 4 -7.07 -7.81 -0.64
N LEU A 5 -6.79 -9.05 -0.25
CA LEU A 5 -6.56 -10.15 -1.18
C LEU A 5 -7.82 -10.44 -2.00
N ASP A 6 -8.98 -10.55 -1.36
CA ASP A 6 -10.27 -10.80 -2.03
C ASP A 6 -10.60 -9.72 -3.08
N ILE A 7 -10.52 -8.43 -2.71
CA ILE A 7 -10.81 -7.36 -3.67
C ILE A 7 -9.79 -7.31 -4.82
N THR A 8 -8.53 -7.65 -4.53
CA THR A 8 -7.46 -7.62 -5.54
C THR A 8 -7.63 -8.76 -6.54
N ILE A 9 -8.02 -9.96 -6.09
CA ILE A 9 -8.37 -11.10 -6.95
C ILE A 9 -9.58 -10.75 -7.84
N ARG A 10 -10.61 -10.12 -7.27
CA ARG A 10 -11.82 -9.71 -8.02
C ARG A 10 -11.47 -8.71 -9.11
N TYR A 11 -10.68 -7.69 -8.78
CA TYR A 11 -10.21 -6.72 -9.75
C TYR A 11 -9.37 -7.37 -10.85
N TRP A 12 -8.37 -8.18 -10.47
CA TRP A 12 -7.49 -8.86 -11.42
C TRP A 12 -8.27 -9.73 -12.41
N THR A 13 -9.24 -10.50 -11.90
CA THR A 13 -10.12 -11.34 -12.74
C THR A 13 -10.93 -10.50 -13.73
N ALA A 14 -11.54 -9.42 -13.26
CA ALA A 14 -12.30 -8.50 -14.10
C ALA A 14 -11.42 -7.79 -15.14
N ALA A 15 -10.22 -7.37 -14.75
CA ALA A 15 -9.24 -6.71 -15.61
C ALA A 15 -8.77 -7.63 -16.74
N ARG A 16 -8.45 -8.89 -16.41
CA ARG A 16 -8.12 -9.90 -17.42
C ARG A 16 -9.26 -10.14 -18.40
N LYS A 17 -10.49 -10.30 -17.90
CA LYS A 17 -11.68 -10.46 -18.75
C LYS A 17 -11.91 -9.26 -19.68
N ALA A 18 -11.57 -8.06 -19.23
CA ALA A 18 -11.67 -6.83 -19.99
C ALA A 18 -10.49 -6.58 -20.95
N GLY A 19 -9.49 -7.46 -20.99
CA GLY A 19 -8.30 -7.29 -21.83
C GLY A 19 -7.37 -6.16 -21.37
N LEU A 20 -7.43 -5.77 -20.09
CA LEU A 20 -6.53 -4.77 -19.53
C LEU A 20 -5.11 -5.36 -19.36
N PRO A 21 -4.06 -4.52 -19.47
CA PRO A 21 -2.68 -4.97 -19.33
C PRO A 21 -2.31 -5.17 -17.85
N VAL A 22 -2.82 -6.25 -17.26
CA VAL A 22 -2.42 -6.73 -15.94
C VAL A 22 -1.54 -7.98 -16.10
N ASP A 23 -0.64 -8.20 -15.14
CA ASP A 23 0.20 -9.41 -15.14
C ASP A 23 -0.63 -10.69 -15.19
N GLU A 24 -0.15 -11.68 -15.95
CA GLU A 24 -0.83 -12.98 -16.10
C GLU A 24 -0.73 -13.85 -14.86
N ASP A 25 0.31 -13.66 -14.05
CA ASP A 25 0.47 -14.28 -12.74
C ASP A 25 -0.13 -13.39 -11.65
N PHE A 26 -1.04 -13.94 -10.84
CA PHE A 26 -1.68 -13.17 -9.77
C PHE A 26 -0.68 -12.78 -8.68
N GLY A 27 0.34 -13.59 -8.41
CA GLY A 27 1.38 -13.28 -7.42
C GLY A 27 2.19 -12.05 -7.81
N ALA A 28 2.60 -11.96 -9.07
CA ALA A 28 3.28 -10.79 -9.64
C ALA A 28 2.38 -9.55 -9.61
N PHE A 29 1.11 -9.68 -10.00
CA PHE A 29 0.14 -8.60 -9.93
C PHE A 29 -0.07 -8.10 -8.49
N TYR A 30 -0.27 -9.02 -7.54
CA TYR A 30 -0.47 -8.69 -6.14
C TYR A 30 0.77 -8.02 -5.52
N ARG A 31 1.97 -8.45 -5.90
CA ARG A 31 3.22 -7.78 -5.52
C ARG A 31 3.27 -6.33 -5.99
N ALA A 32 2.88 -6.07 -7.24
CA ALA A 32 2.81 -4.70 -7.76
C ALA A 32 1.81 -3.84 -6.98
N VAL A 33 0.66 -4.41 -6.59
CA VAL A 33 -0.33 -3.73 -5.72
C VAL A 33 0.28 -3.38 -4.36
N GLU A 34 0.98 -4.32 -3.72
CA GLU A 34 1.63 -4.08 -2.43
C GLU A 34 2.75 -3.04 -2.52
N TRP A 35 3.56 -3.06 -3.59
CA TRP A 35 4.60 -2.06 -3.82
C TRP A 35 4.04 -0.65 -4.03
N MET A 36 2.96 -0.52 -4.79
CA MET A 36 2.24 0.75 -4.91
C MET A 36 1.68 1.22 -3.56
N GLY A 37 1.12 0.30 -2.77
CA GLY A 37 0.65 0.57 -1.41
C GLY A 37 1.78 1.09 -0.51
N LEU A 38 2.92 0.40 -0.51
CA LEU A 38 4.12 0.79 0.25
C LEU A 38 4.60 2.19 -0.13
N GLN A 39 4.75 2.47 -1.42
CA GLN A 39 5.15 3.78 -1.92
C GLN A 39 4.19 4.89 -1.43
N ARG A 40 2.88 4.64 -1.50
CA ARG A 40 1.86 5.59 -1.03
C ARG A 40 1.94 5.82 0.48
N HIS A 41 2.12 4.75 1.26
CA HIS A 41 2.23 4.87 2.72
C HIS A 41 3.49 5.62 3.15
N LEU A 42 4.63 5.38 2.49
CA LEU A 42 5.86 6.15 2.73
C LEU A 42 5.67 7.64 2.44
N LYS A 43 5.00 7.98 1.32
CA LYS A 43 4.65 9.36 1.00
C LYS A 43 3.76 9.99 2.09
N VAL A 44 2.75 9.26 2.58
CA VAL A 44 1.87 9.75 3.65
C VAL A 44 2.63 9.96 4.96
N ALA A 45 3.53 9.06 5.33
CA ALA A 45 4.37 9.21 6.52
C ALA A 45 5.20 10.50 6.47
N GLY A 46 5.82 10.80 5.32
CA GLY A 46 6.53 12.07 5.11
C GLY A 46 5.62 13.29 5.18
N ILE A 47 4.40 13.22 4.62
CA ILE A 47 3.41 14.30 4.70
C ILE A 47 3.00 14.54 6.16
N PHE A 48 2.74 13.50 6.93
CA PHE A 48 2.36 13.62 8.34
C PHE A 48 3.49 14.21 9.18
N ALA A 49 4.72 13.75 8.98
CA ALA A 49 5.89 14.33 9.64
C ALA A 49 6.00 15.83 9.35
N ARG A 50 5.86 16.27 8.09
CA ARG A 50 5.85 17.70 7.72
C ARG A 50 4.71 18.46 8.39
N LEU A 51 3.49 17.93 8.33
CA LEU A 51 2.30 18.59 8.90
C LEU A 51 2.42 18.78 10.41
N THR A 52 3.03 17.82 11.11
CA THR A 52 3.24 17.88 12.56
C THR A 52 4.41 18.78 12.93
N LEU A 53 5.60 18.54 12.36
CA LEU A 53 6.84 19.20 12.80
C LEU A 53 6.98 20.63 12.29
N ARG A 54 6.43 20.94 11.11
CA ARG A 54 6.56 22.25 10.46
C ARG A 54 5.26 23.05 10.48
N ASP A 55 4.14 22.40 10.17
CA ASP A 55 2.87 23.11 9.93
C ASP A 55 1.97 23.23 11.18
N GLY A 56 2.44 22.75 12.35
CA GLY A 56 1.71 22.89 13.62
C GLY A 56 0.40 22.09 13.71
N LYS A 57 0.27 20.99 12.97
CA LYS A 57 -0.93 20.14 12.94
C LYS A 57 -0.70 18.80 13.67
N PRO A 58 -0.83 18.74 15.01
CA PRO A 58 -0.48 17.55 15.79
C PRO A 58 -1.41 16.35 15.56
N LYS A 59 -2.64 16.57 15.08
CA LYS A 59 -3.60 15.48 14.81
C LYS A 59 -3.08 14.41 13.85
N TYR A 60 -2.18 14.76 12.93
CA TYR A 60 -1.60 13.80 11.97
C TYR A 60 -0.58 12.85 12.62
N LEU A 61 0.02 13.25 13.73
CA LEU A 61 0.91 12.37 14.50
C LEU A 61 0.12 11.18 15.06
N ALA A 62 -1.10 11.41 15.52
CA ALA A 62 -1.97 10.36 16.07
C ALA A 62 -2.32 9.27 15.03
N ASP A 63 -2.38 9.62 13.74
CA ASP A 63 -2.63 8.68 12.65
C ASP A 63 -1.39 7.92 12.19
N THR A 64 -0.18 8.40 12.53
CA THR A 64 1.09 7.86 12.03
C THR A 64 1.32 6.38 12.35
N PRO A 65 1.02 5.86 13.57
CA PRO A 65 1.24 4.45 13.90
C PRO A 65 0.55 3.47 12.95
N ARG A 66 -0.66 3.82 12.46
CA ARG A 66 -1.41 3.00 11.50
C ARG A 66 -0.65 2.85 10.17
N PHE A 67 -0.08 3.93 9.65
CA PHE A 67 0.67 3.90 8.39
C PHE A 67 2.01 3.18 8.54
N ILE A 68 2.68 3.33 9.68
CA ILE A 68 3.89 2.57 10.00
C ILE A 68 3.60 1.07 10.05
N ALA A 69 2.45 0.66 10.61
CA ALA A 69 2.04 -0.74 10.61
C ALA A 69 1.88 -1.30 9.18
N TYR A 70 1.25 -0.55 8.26
CA TYR A 70 1.15 -0.96 6.85
C TYR A 70 2.52 -1.08 6.18
N ILE A 71 3.41 -0.10 6.38
CA ILE A 71 4.78 -0.13 5.83
C ILE A 71 5.52 -1.37 6.32
N ARG A 72 5.50 -1.63 7.64
CA ARG A 72 6.19 -2.78 8.22
C ARG A 72 5.61 -4.11 7.77
N ALA A 73 4.29 -4.20 7.60
CA ALA A 73 3.63 -5.41 7.11
C ALA A 73 4.10 -5.79 5.69
N THR A 74 4.21 -4.80 4.79
CA THR A 74 4.72 -5.04 3.43
C THR A 74 6.22 -5.30 3.43
N ALA A 75 7.02 -4.47 4.10
CA ALA A 75 8.48 -4.62 4.13
C ALA A 75 8.91 -5.96 4.73
N GLY A 76 8.23 -6.45 5.77
CA GLY A 76 8.54 -7.76 6.36
C GLY A 76 8.19 -8.97 5.48
N ARG A 77 7.48 -8.79 4.36
CA ARG A 77 7.04 -9.86 3.46
C ARG A 77 8.00 -10.10 2.29
N TYR A 78 8.74 -9.07 1.90
CA TYR A 78 9.64 -9.09 0.74
C TYR A 78 11.07 -8.95 1.22
N MET A 79 11.91 -9.96 0.99
CA MET A 79 13.30 -9.95 1.45
C MET A 79 14.14 -8.85 0.79
N GLU A 80 13.70 -8.34 -0.36
CA GLU A 80 14.37 -7.27 -1.08
C GLU A 80 14.19 -5.87 -0.43
N LEU A 81 13.41 -5.78 0.67
CA LEU A 81 13.10 -4.55 1.41
C LEU A 81 13.57 -4.61 2.87
#